data_AF-A0A9E1ZUZ7-F1
#
_entry.id   AF-A0A9E1ZUZ7-F1
#
_cell.length_a   1.000
_cell.length_b   1.000
_cell.length_c   1.000
_cell.angle_alpha   90.00
_cell.angle_beta   90.00
_cell.angle_gamma   90.00
#
_symmetry.space_group_name_H-M   'P 1'
#
loop_
_entity.id
_entity.type
_entity.pdbx_description
1 polymer ?
#
loop_
_entity_poly.entity_id
_entity_poly.type
_entity_poly.pdbx_seq_one_letter_code
_entity_poly.pdbx_strand_id
1 'polypeptide(L)'
;MDHDSVERENILKNRHEFILQYYNMAVQDLDRHLKIGWQTIAVVAGAIATLSLGEQGHLPIFVSISAALIVLFWGLQNVIDSNYWSLRAIGFLANVESVYFAKTDQTYFNHYAGEHPPYHLMDSLKYQFNVCIILILTILGFFGYKILLIAGDFDVLISTYVNSGAIKILVWQFPIFVSLYYLRSILLTWARRHLGYLDFVLKSPGPGMAGDLEHLRNVNFSPKPDDTDFVEGIELQSRTSGKLQKFVKLAKFIEDWNWILFVLAIIAMFVINFQRANIFT
;
A
#
# COMPACT_ATOMS: atom_id res chain seq x y z
N MET A 1 55.36 9.94 -4.09
CA MET A 1 53.94 9.76 -4.40
C MET A 1 53.41 11.13 -4.76
N ASP A 2 52.77 11.28 -5.93
CA ASP A 2 52.22 12.57 -6.37
C ASP A 2 51.02 12.96 -5.49
N HIS A 3 50.84 14.24 -5.20
CA HIS A 3 49.74 14.75 -4.38
C HIS A 3 48.38 14.27 -4.94
N ASP A 4 48.25 14.29 -6.26
CA ASP A 4 47.04 13.87 -6.99
C ASP A 4 46.72 12.37 -6.79
N SER A 5 47.75 11.53 -6.63
CA SER A 5 47.56 10.09 -6.41
C SER A 5 46.98 9.78 -5.02
N VAL A 6 47.40 10.54 -4.01
CA VAL A 6 46.93 10.38 -2.62
C VAL A 6 45.51 10.93 -2.46
N GLU A 7 45.21 12.08 -3.06
CA GLU A 7 43.87 12.66 -3.06
C GLU A 7 42.86 11.71 -3.74
N ARG A 8 43.25 11.15 -4.89
CA ARG A 8 42.47 10.15 -5.62
C ARG A 8 42.15 8.91 -4.79
N GLU A 9 43.16 8.34 -4.14
CA GLU A 9 42.98 7.18 -3.26
C GLU A 9 42.01 7.47 -2.11
N ASN A 10 42.11 8.65 -1.50
CA ASN A 10 41.20 9.08 -0.45
C ASN A 10 39.76 9.25 -0.95
N ILE A 11 39.55 9.82 -2.13
CA ILE A 11 38.21 9.96 -2.75
C ILE A 11 37.58 8.59 -2.99
N LEU A 12 38.35 7.66 -3.55
CA LEU A 12 37.90 6.28 -3.80
C LEU A 12 37.50 5.58 -2.51
N LYS A 13 38.33 5.69 -1.47
CA LYS A 13 38.05 5.12 -0.16
C LYS A 13 36.79 5.71 0.45
N ASN A 14 36.64 7.04 0.43
CA ASN A 14 35.46 7.73 0.95
C ASN A 14 34.19 7.34 0.18
N ARG A 15 34.28 7.17 -1.14
CA ARG A 15 33.15 6.72 -1.97
C ARG A 15 32.76 5.28 -1.65
N HIS A 16 33.73 4.38 -1.53
CA HIS A 16 33.46 2.99 -1.17
C HIS A 16 32.81 2.90 0.21
N GLU A 17 33.33 3.66 1.18
CA GLU A 17 32.77 3.74 2.52
C GLU A 17 31.35 4.33 2.52
N PHE A 18 31.12 5.40 1.76
CA PHE A 18 29.78 5.97 1.59
C PHE A 18 28.79 4.95 1.03
N ILE A 19 29.15 4.23 -0.03
CA ILE A 19 28.29 3.21 -0.64
C ILE A 19 27.98 2.10 0.38
N LEU A 20 28.99 1.58 1.09
CA LEU A 20 28.78 0.56 2.12
C LEU A 20 27.86 1.04 3.25
N GLN A 21 28.09 2.24 3.77
CA GLN A 21 27.25 2.83 4.81
C GLN A 21 25.81 3.06 4.31
N TYR A 22 25.67 3.52 3.07
CA TYR A 22 24.38 3.75 2.45
C TYR A 22 23.59 2.45 2.24
N TYR A 23 24.23 1.39 1.74
CA TYR A 23 23.59 0.07 1.63
C TYR A 23 23.20 -0.49 3.00
N ASN A 24 24.04 -0.33 4.02
CA ASN A 24 23.69 -0.73 5.38
C ASN A 24 22.43 -0.01 5.87
N MET A 25 22.32 1.29 5.64
CA MET A 25 21.13 2.07 6.00
C MET A 25 19.90 1.65 5.16
N ALA A 26 20.04 1.48 3.86
CA ALA A 26 18.95 1.09 2.97
C ALA A 26 18.39 -0.30 3.30
N VAL A 27 19.26 -1.27 3.62
CA VAL A 27 18.85 -2.61 4.07
C VAL A 27 18.12 -2.54 5.41
N GLN A 28 18.58 -1.71 6.35
CA GLN A 28 17.88 -1.51 7.62
C GLN A 28 16.50 -0.88 7.45
N ASP A 29 16.35 0.09 6.55
CA ASP A 29 15.06 0.71 6.23
C ASP A 29 14.11 -0.31 5.58
N LEU A 30 14.61 -1.11 4.63
CA LEU A 30 13.84 -2.18 4.00
C LEU A 30 13.41 -3.25 5.02
N ASP A 31 14.30 -3.66 5.92
CA ASP A 31 14.02 -4.62 7.00
C ASP A 31 12.92 -4.12 7.94
N ARG A 32 12.92 -2.81 8.28
CA ARG A 32 11.86 -2.20 9.09
C ARG A 32 10.49 -2.36 8.44
N HIS A 33 10.39 -2.19 7.12
CA HIS A 33 9.13 -2.31 6.40
C HIS A 33 8.72 -3.76 6.14
N LEU A 34 9.67 -4.71 6.09
CA LEU A 34 9.39 -6.15 5.98
C LEU A 34 8.97 -6.76 7.33
N LYS A 35 9.48 -6.24 8.45
CA LYS A 35 9.11 -6.65 9.82
C LYS A 35 7.64 -6.43 10.16
N ILE A 36 6.88 -5.76 9.30
CA ILE A 36 5.43 -5.63 9.43
C ILE A 36 4.69 -6.97 9.46
N GLY A 37 5.31 -8.07 9.01
CA GLY A 37 4.76 -9.42 9.15
C GLY A 37 4.25 -9.74 10.57
N TRP A 38 4.97 -9.30 11.61
CA TRP A 38 4.54 -9.48 13.00
C TRP A 38 3.32 -8.65 13.37
N GLN A 39 3.17 -7.46 12.78
CA GLN A 39 1.99 -6.62 13.00
C GLN A 39 0.74 -7.26 12.40
N THR A 40 0.87 -7.96 11.27
CA THR A 40 -0.25 -8.72 10.70
C THR A 40 -0.71 -9.83 11.65
N ILE A 41 0.21 -10.54 12.31
CA ILE A 41 -0.17 -11.54 13.34
C ILE A 41 -0.93 -10.88 14.49
N ALA A 42 -0.47 -9.72 14.97
CA ALA A 42 -1.16 -8.97 16.03
C ALA A 42 -2.56 -8.50 15.60
N VAL A 43 -2.72 -8.06 14.34
CA VAL A 43 -4.01 -7.70 13.74
C VAL A 43 -4.96 -8.90 13.72
N VAL A 44 -4.49 -10.07 13.30
CA VAL A 44 -5.29 -11.31 13.28
C VAL A 44 -5.70 -11.70 14.70
N ALA A 45 -4.76 -11.70 15.65
CA ALA A 45 -5.03 -12.02 17.05
C ALA A 45 -6.03 -11.04 17.66
N GLY A 46 -5.90 -9.74 17.39
CA GLY A 46 -6.82 -8.70 17.84
C GLY A 46 -8.24 -8.90 17.29
N ALA A 47 -8.36 -9.20 15.99
CA ALA A 47 -9.66 -9.49 15.38
C ALA A 47 -10.34 -10.70 16.02
N ILE A 48 -9.60 -11.81 16.21
CA ILE A 48 -10.12 -13.02 16.88
C ILE A 48 -10.53 -12.71 18.33
N ALA A 49 -9.70 -11.97 19.08
CA ALA A 49 -10.00 -11.60 20.46
C ALA A 49 -11.28 -10.77 20.58
N THR A 50 -11.46 -9.76 19.72
CA THR A 50 -12.69 -8.93 19.73
C THR A 50 -13.95 -9.73 19.41
N LEU A 51 -13.88 -10.68 18.49
CA LEU A 51 -14.98 -11.59 18.19
C LEU A 51 -15.30 -12.54 19.34
N SER A 52 -14.27 -13.10 19.97
CA SER A 52 -14.42 -14.00 21.13
C SER A 52 -15.17 -13.31 22.27
N LEU A 53 -14.85 -12.05 22.56
CA LEU A 53 -15.58 -11.24 23.55
C LEU A 53 -17.06 -11.06 23.20
N GLY A 54 -17.40 -11.00 21.91
CA GLY A 54 -18.78 -10.91 21.44
C GLY A 54 -19.56 -12.19 21.65
N GLU A 55 -18.95 -13.33 21.31
CA GLU A 55 -19.59 -14.65 21.49
C GLU A 55 -19.74 -15.04 22.96
N GLN A 56 -18.85 -14.58 23.83
CA GLN A 56 -18.94 -14.79 25.28
C GLN A 56 -19.95 -13.85 25.96
N GLY A 57 -20.56 -12.93 25.22
CA GLY A 57 -21.53 -11.96 25.76
C GLY A 57 -20.91 -10.82 26.56
N HIS A 58 -19.59 -10.67 26.56
CA HIS A 58 -18.91 -9.53 27.19
C HIS A 58 -19.11 -8.23 26.41
N LEU A 59 -19.32 -8.33 25.09
CA LEU A 59 -19.65 -7.21 24.21
C LEU A 59 -20.87 -7.56 23.34
N PRO A 60 -21.69 -6.57 22.95
CA PRO A 60 -22.71 -6.80 21.93
C PRO A 60 -22.06 -7.26 20.62
N ILE A 61 -22.62 -8.29 19.99
CA ILE A 61 -22.01 -8.95 18.83
C ILE A 61 -21.69 -7.99 17.67
N PHE A 62 -22.55 -7.01 17.40
CA PHE A 62 -22.32 -6.02 16.34
C PHE A 62 -21.13 -5.09 16.66
N VAL A 63 -20.86 -4.80 17.94
CA VAL A 63 -19.69 -4.01 18.37
C VAL A 63 -18.43 -4.84 18.15
N SER A 64 -18.44 -6.11 18.58
CA SER A 64 -17.32 -7.04 18.40
C SER A 64 -16.95 -7.23 16.93
N ILE A 65 -17.94 -7.45 16.07
CA ILE A 65 -17.73 -7.59 14.63
C ILE A 65 -17.17 -6.30 14.03
N SER A 66 -17.72 -5.14 14.40
CA SER A 66 -17.23 -3.84 13.93
C SER A 66 -15.79 -3.60 14.35
N ALA A 67 -15.44 -3.88 15.61
CA ALA A 67 -14.08 -3.75 16.12
C ALA A 67 -13.11 -4.68 15.37
N ALA A 68 -13.50 -5.94 15.14
CA ALA A 68 -12.70 -6.88 14.38
C ALA A 68 -12.43 -6.40 12.94
N LEU A 69 -13.46 -5.87 12.27
CA LEU A 69 -13.35 -5.30 10.94
C LEU A 69 -12.43 -4.07 10.92
N ILE A 70 -12.56 -3.16 11.88
CA ILE A 70 -11.68 -1.98 12.00
C ILE A 70 -10.21 -2.41 12.09
N VAL A 71 -9.91 -3.39 12.94
CA VAL A 71 -8.55 -3.90 13.13
C VAL A 71 -8.00 -4.52 11.83
N LEU A 72 -8.80 -5.31 11.12
CA LEU A 72 -8.38 -5.92 9.84
C LEU A 72 -8.19 -4.88 8.73
N PHE A 73 -9.09 -3.90 8.61
CA PHE A 73 -8.95 -2.83 7.64
C PHE A 73 -7.76 -1.92 7.95
N TRP A 74 -7.46 -1.68 9.23
CA TRP A 74 -6.23 -1.01 9.64
C TRP A 74 -4.99 -1.81 9.22
N GLY A 75 -5.01 -3.15 9.38
CA GLY A 75 -3.97 -4.04 8.87
C GLY A 75 -3.76 -3.89 7.35
N LEU A 76 -4.82 -3.88 6.56
CA LEU A 76 -4.74 -3.65 5.11
C LEU A 76 -4.09 -2.30 4.78
N GLN A 77 -4.44 -1.22 5.49
CA GLN A 77 -3.83 0.09 5.27
C GLN A 77 -2.34 0.10 5.58
N ASN A 78 -1.93 -0.53 6.67
CA ASN A 78 -0.53 -0.66 7.05
C ASN A 78 0.29 -1.42 6.00
N VAL A 79 -0.29 -2.47 5.40
CA VAL A 79 0.35 -3.20 4.29
C VAL A 79 0.55 -2.31 3.06
N ILE A 80 -0.47 -1.52 2.69
CA ILE A 80 -0.39 -0.59 1.56
C ILE A 80 0.69 0.46 1.79
N ASP A 81 0.72 1.02 2.99
CA ASP A 81 1.69 2.06 3.36
C ASP A 81 3.11 1.52 3.36
N SER A 82 3.31 0.33 3.93
CA SER A 82 4.62 -0.31 3.96
C SER A 82 5.13 -0.64 2.56
N ASN A 83 4.26 -1.11 1.67
CA ASN A 83 4.64 -1.35 0.29
C ASN A 83 5.11 -0.07 -0.40
N TYR A 84 4.38 1.03 -0.21
CA TYR A 84 4.74 2.33 -0.76
C TYR A 84 6.11 2.81 -0.28
N TRP A 85 6.36 2.73 1.03
CA TRP A 85 7.65 3.13 1.61
C TRP A 85 8.79 2.24 1.14
N SER A 86 8.60 0.91 1.12
CA SER A 86 9.61 -0.03 0.59
C SER A 86 9.96 0.27 -0.87
N LEU A 87 8.96 0.50 -1.74
CA LEU A 87 9.21 0.81 -3.14
C LEU A 87 9.96 2.13 -3.32
N ARG A 88 9.63 3.15 -2.51
CA ARG A 88 10.35 4.43 -2.52
C ARG A 88 11.80 4.27 -2.04
N ALA A 89 12.05 3.49 -1.00
CA ALA A 89 13.40 3.22 -0.51
C ALA A 89 14.24 2.52 -1.59
N ILE A 90 13.67 1.53 -2.28
CA ILE A 90 14.33 0.86 -3.42
C ILE A 90 14.56 1.84 -4.58
N GLY A 91 13.58 2.70 -4.91
CA GLY A 91 13.77 3.70 -5.97
C GLY A 91 14.84 4.75 -5.63
N PHE A 92 14.99 5.09 -4.34
CA PHE A 92 16.08 5.95 -3.88
C PHE A 92 17.45 5.25 -3.97
N LEU A 93 17.51 3.96 -3.61
CA LEU A 93 18.69 3.12 -3.84
C LEU A 93 19.06 3.06 -5.32
N ALA A 94 18.08 2.84 -6.20
CA ALA A 94 18.27 2.85 -7.65
C ALA A 94 18.86 4.19 -8.14
N ASN A 95 18.38 5.33 -7.63
CA ASN A 95 18.97 6.63 -8.01
C ASN A 95 20.45 6.74 -7.63
N VAL A 96 20.84 6.24 -6.46
CA VAL A 96 22.24 6.21 -6.02
C VAL A 96 23.07 5.23 -6.85
N GLU A 97 22.54 4.04 -7.09
CA GLU A 97 23.18 3.03 -7.95
C GLU A 97 23.43 3.58 -9.36
N SER A 98 22.50 4.35 -9.92
CA SER A 98 22.65 4.95 -11.25
C SER A 98 23.81 5.96 -11.34
N VAL A 99 24.15 6.62 -10.22
CA VAL A 99 25.32 7.52 -10.13
C VAL A 99 26.62 6.72 -10.09
N TYR A 100 26.61 5.58 -9.40
CA TYR A 100 27.84 4.89 -9.00
C TYR A 100 28.18 3.66 -9.81
N PHE A 101 27.22 3.04 -10.48
CA PHE A 101 27.39 1.83 -11.26
C PHE A 101 27.31 2.12 -12.75
N ALA A 102 28.17 1.44 -13.51
CA ALA A 102 28.03 1.40 -14.96
C ALA A 102 26.91 0.44 -15.35
N LYS A 103 26.40 0.59 -16.57
CA LYS A 103 25.43 -0.35 -17.14
C LYS A 103 25.97 -1.78 -17.18
N THR A 104 27.27 -1.95 -17.42
CA THR A 104 27.95 -3.25 -17.35
C THR A 104 27.93 -3.85 -15.95
N ASP A 105 28.06 -3.03 -14.90
CA ASP A 105 28.03 -3.46 -13.49
C ASP A 105 26.68 -4.10 -13.11
N GLN A 106 25.57 -3.70 -13.74
CA GLN A 106 24.26 -4.34 -13.54
C GLN A 106 24.32 -5.86 -13.78
N THR A 107 25.06 -6.30 -14.79
CA THR A 107 25.14 -7.74 -15.12
C THR A 107 25.94 -8.54 -14.09
N TYR A 108 26.85 -7.90 -13.36
CA TYR A 108 27.71 -8.54 -12.36
C TYR A 108 27.09 -8.55 -10.97
N PHE A 109 26.36 -7.49 -10.61
CA PHE A 109 25.77 -7.34 -9.27
C PHE A 109 24.28 -7.69 -9.23
N ASN A 110 23.48 -6.96 -9.99
CA ASN A 110 22.03 -7.11 -10.03
C ASN A 110 21.47 -6.43 -11.28
N HIS A 111 20.74 -7.16 -12.11
CA HIS A 111 20.24 -6.64 -13.38
C HIS A 111 19.17 -5.55 -13.22
N TYR A 112 18.65 -5.34 -12.00
CA TYR A 112 17.75 -4.24 -11.66
C TYR A 112 18.47 -2.99 -11.12
N ALA A 113 19.80 -3.02 -10.96
CA ALA A 113 20.52 -1.91 -10.36
C ALA A 113 20.27 -0.62 -11.14
N GLY A 114 19.91 0.47 -10.46
CA GLY A 114 19.59 1.73 -11.11
C GLY A 114 18.15 1.87 -11.67
N GLU A 115 17.37 0.80 -11.73
CA GLU A 115 15.97 0.84 -12.20
C GLU A 115 14.97 0.97 -11.03
N HIS A 116 13.99 1.86 -11.15
CA HIS A 116 12.91 1.97 -10.16
C HIS A 116 12.00 0.75 -10.26
N PRO A 117 11.63 0.13 -9.12
CA PRO A 117 10.75 -1.01 -9.15
C PRO A 117 9.35 -0.61 -9.64
N PRO A 118 8.65 -1.50 -10.37
CA PRO A 118 7.26 -1.27 -10.71
C PRO A 118 6.42 -1.21 -9.44
N TYR A 119 5.36 -0.40 -9.44
CA TYR A 119 4.43 -0.38 -8.30
C TYR A 119 3.56 -1.64 -8.30
N HIS A 120 4.06 -2.67 -7.62
CA HIS A 120 3.31 -3.86 -7.29
C HIS A 120 3.47 -4.13 -5.80
N LEU A 121 2.51 -4.86 -5.23
CA LEU A 121 2.61 -5.30 -3.85
C LEU A 121 3.69 -6.39 -3.76
N MET A 122 4.69 -6.20 -2.88
CA MET A 122 5.73 -7.22 -2.64
C MET A 122 5.07 -8.55 -2.23
N ASP A 123 5.61 -9.68 -2.67
CA ASP A 123 4.96 -10.99 -2.46
C ASP A 123 4.72 -11.30 -0.97
N SER A 124 5.67 -10.97 -0.10
CA SER A 124 5.51 -11.12 1.36
C SER A 124 4.34 -10.29 1.92
N LEU A 125 4.16 -9.06 1.42
CA LEU A 125 3.05 -8.17 1.78
C LEU A 125 1.73 -8.62 1.16
N LYS A 126 1.77 -9.25 -0.02
CA LYS A 126 0.60 -9.81 -0.70
C LYS A 126 -0.04 -10.94 0.09
N TYR A 127 0.74 -11.82 0.69
CA TYR A 127 0.19 -12.85 1.57
C TYR A 127 -0.51 -12.24 2.80
N GLN A 128 0.09 -11.22 3.42
CA GLN A 128 -0.51 -10.52 4.56
C GLN A 128 -1.81 -9.81 4.18
N PHE A 129 -1.83 -9.16 3.02
CA PHE A 129 -3.00 -8.52 2.46
C PHE A 129 -4.14 -9.52 2.23
N ASN A 130 -3.83 -10.67 1.62
CA ASN A 130 -4.79 -11.73 1.35
C ASN A 130 -5.36 -12.34 2.64
N VAL A 131 -4.54 -12.56 3.67
CA VAL A 131 -5.00 -13.04 4.98
C VAL A 131 -6.04 -12.09 5.57
N CYS A 132 -5.77 -10.79 5.54
CA CYS A 132 -6.72 -9.79 6.03
C CYS A 132 -8.03 -9.80 5.23
N ILE A 133 -7.96 -9.92 3.89
CA ILE A 133 -9.16 -10.04 3.04
C ILE A 133 -9.97 -11.29 3.38
N ILE A 134 -9.33 -12.45 3.45
CA ILE A 134 -10.02 -13.72 3.75
C ILE A 134 -10.72 -13.63 5.11
N LEU A 135 -10.07 -13.05 6.11
CA LEU A 135 -10.67 -12.86 7.43
C LEU A 135 -11.83 -11.87 7.40
N ILE A 136 -11.71 -10.74 6.69
CA ILE A 136 -12.84 -9.80 6.52
C ILE A 136 -14.04 -10.52 5.90
N LEU A 137 -13.83 -11.26 4.81
CA LEU A 137 -14.89 -12.02 4.16
C LEU A 137 -15.50 -13.08 5.08
N THR A 138 -14.67 -13.78 5.86
CA THR A 138 -15.12 -14.77 6.85
C THR A 138 -15.98 -14.13 7.94
N ILE A 139 -15.57 -12.96 8.46
CA ILE A 139 -16.30 -12.22 9.49
C ILE A 139 -17.63 -11.69 8.95
N LEU A 140 -17.64 -11.17 7.72
CA LEU A 140 -18.87 -10.72 7.07
C LEU A 140 -19.82 -11.89 6.80
N GLY A 141 -19.30 -13.04 6.37
CA GLY A 141 -20.07 -14.27 6.22
C GLY A 141 -20.66 -14.75 7.55
N PHE A 142 -19.86 -14.75 8.61
CA PHE A 142 -20.30 -15.05 9.98
C PHE A 142 -21.38 -14.09 10.47
N PHE A 143 -21.23 -12.80 10.21
CA PHE A 143 -22.24 -11.79 10.53
C PHE A 143 -23.56 -12.05 9.81
N GLY A 144 -23.51 -12.33 8.50
CA GLY A 144 -24.68 -12.72 7.71
C GLY A 144 -25.34 -13.98 8.24
N TYR A 145 -24.56 -15.00 8.60
CA TYR A 145 -25.06 -16.22 9.21
C TYR A 145 -25.78 -15.98 10.54
N LYS A 146 -25.23 -15.14 11.43
CA LYS A 146 -25.89 -14.77 12.70
C LYS A 146 -27.20 -14.03 12.46
N ILE A 147 -27.26 -13.14 11.48
CA ILE A 147 -28.52 -12.47 11.08
C ILE A 147 -29.56 -13.50 10.62
N LEU A 148 -29.17 -14.46 9.78
CA LEU A 148 -30.05 -15.51 9.29
C LEU A 148 -30.57 -16.40 10.42
N LEU A 149 -29.70 -16.80 11.36
CA LEU A 149 -30.11 -17.59 12.53
C LEU A 149 -31.14 -16.88 13.41
N ILE A 150 -30.98 -15.58 13.63
CA ILE A 150 -31.92 -14.79 14.45
C ILE A 150 -33.28 -14.69 13.76
N ALA A 151 -33.29 -14.54 12.45
CA ALA A 151 -34.52 -14.41 11.70
C ALA A 151 -35.25 -15.74 11.49
N GLY A 152 -34.53 -16.86 11.40
CA GLY A 152 -35.10 -18.18 11.08
C GLY A 152 -35.49 -18.35 9.61
N ASP A 153 -36.10 -17.32 9.01
CA ASP A 153 -36.44 -17.23 7.57
C ASP A 153 -36.26 -15.78 7.07
N PHE A 154 -36.06 -15.61 5.77
CA PHE A 154 -35.91 -14.31 5.12
C PHE A 154 -37.17 -13.45 5.23
N ASP A 155 -38.36 -14.05 5.21
CA ASP A 155 -39.63 -13.32 5.41
C ASP A 155 -39.77 -12.78 6.84
N VAL A 156 -39.33 -13.57 7.82
CA VAL A 156 -39.27 -13.15 9.22
C VAL A 156 -38.20 -12.08 9.42
N LEU A 157 -37.06 -12.17 8.71
CA LEU A 157 -36.04 -11.12 8.71
C LEU A 157 -36.62 -9.80 8.23
N ILE A 158 -37.30 -9.81 7.07
CA ILE A 158 -37.90 -8.61 6.48
C ILE A 158 -38.94 -8.02 7.43
N SER A 159 -39.85 -8.83 7.97
CA SER A 159 -40.90 -8.34 8.87
C SER A 159 -40.34 -7.85 10.20
N THR A 160 -39.37 -8.55 10.80
CA THR A 160 -38.68 -8.11 12.03
C THR A 160 -37.94 -6.80 11.79
N TYR A 161 -37.29 -6.67 10.63
CA TYR A 161 -36.60 -5.45 10.24
C TYR A 161 -37.57 -4.29 10.06
N VAL A 162 -38.70 -4.50 9.36
CA VAL A 162 -39.75 -3.49 9.16
C VAL A 162 -40.36 -3.03 10.49
N ASN A 163 -40.60 -3.96 11.40
CA ASN A 163 -41.21 -3.66 12.71
C ASN A 163 -40.19 -3.17 13.75
N SER A 164 -38.90 -3.13 13.42
CA SER A 164 -37.85 -2.65 14.32
C SER A 164 -37.80 -1.12 14.30
N GLY A 165 -37.72 -0.51 15.48
CA GLY A 165 -37.47 0.93 15.58
C GLY A 165 -36.14 1.32 14.90
N ALA A 166 -36.10 2.53 14.33
CA ALA A 166 -34.96 3.04 13.54
C ALA A 166 -33.60 2.89 14.24
N ILE A 167 -33.55 3.02 15.58
CA ILE A 167 -32.34 2.86 16.38
C ILE A 167 -31.80 1.43 16.30
N LYS A 168 -32.68 0.41 16.40
CA LYS A 168 -32.26 -1.01 16.31
C LYS A 168 -31.69 -1.32 14.93
N ILE A 169 -32.34 -0.82 13.88
CA ILE A 169 -31.86 -0.97 12.49
C ILE A 169 -30.48 -0.35 12.34
N LEU A 170 -30.30 0.90 12.79
CA LEU A 170 -29.04 1.61 12.69
C LEU A 170 -27.90 0.85 13.40
N VAL A 171 -28.18 0.31 14.58
CA VAL A 171 -27.21 -0.48 15.36
C VAL A 171 -26.80 -1.77 14.61
N TRP A 172 -27.76 -2.50 14.03
CA TRP A 172 -27.46 -3.71 13.26
C TRP A 172 -26.77 -3.42 11.92
N GLN A 173 -26.98 -2.25 11.33
CA GLN A 173 -26.28 -1.83 10.11
C GLN A 173 -24.86 -1.33 10.38
N PHE A 174 -24.48 -1.10 11.65
CA PHE A 174 -23.20 -0.49 12.00
C PHE A 174 -21.96 -1.22 11.42
N PRO A 175 -21.85 -2.57 11.45
CA PRO A 175 -20.74 -3.28 10.82
C PRO A 175 -20.63 -3.04 9.30
N ILE A 176 -21.76 -2.86 8.62
CA ILE A 176 -21.81 -2.56 7.18
C ILE A 176 -21.29 -1.14 6.93
N PHE A 177 -21.75 -0.16 7.72
CA PHE A 177 -21.25 1.22 7.64
C PHE A 177 -19.74 1.29 7.86
N VAL A 178 -19.23 0.61 8.89
CA VAL A 178 -17.81 0.49 9.18
C VAL A 178 -17.07 -0.11 7.98
N SER A 179 -17.59 -1.20 7.41
CA SER A 179 -16.97 -1.86 6.25
C SER A 179 -16.89 -0.94 5.04
N LEU A 180 -17.97 -0.24 4.71
CA LEU A 180 -18.00 0.68 3.57
C LEU A 180 -17.07 1.87 3.78
N TYR A 181 -17.04 2.43 5.00
CA TYR A 181 -16.16 3.54 5.35
C TYR A 181 -14.68 3.16 5.22
N TYR A 182 -14.29 2.00 5.75
CA TYR A 182 -12.90 1.56 5.70
C TYR A 182 -12.48 1.05 4.32
N LEU A 183 -13.38 0.39 3.58
CA LEU A 183 -13.13 0.03 2.18
C LEU A 183 -12.83 1.28 1.34
N ARG A 184 -13.65 2.31 1.49
CA ARG A 184 -13.42 3.63 0.90
C ARG A 184 -12.04 4.18 1.29
N SER A 185 -11.71 4.16 2.58
CA SER A 185 -10.43 4.65 3.09
C SER A 185 -9.25 3.89 2.48
N ILE A 186 -9.36 2.58 2.30
CA ILE A 186 -8.33 1.74 1.67
C ILE A 186 -8.15 2.10 0.20
N LEU A 187 -9.24 2.24 -0.56
CA LEU A 187 -9.19 2.61 -1.98
C LEU A 187 -8.53 3.99 -2.16
N LEU A 188 -8.86 4.94 -1.29
CA LEU A 188 -8.21 6.25 -1.26
C LEU A 188 -6.72 6.16 -0.96
N THR A 189 -6.35 5.44 0.11
CA THR A 189 -4.93 5.29 0.48
C THR A 189 -4.16 4.64 -0.66
N TRP A 190 -4.70 3.58 -1.26
CA TRP A 190 -4.11 2.90 -2.42
C TRP A 190 -3.90 3.86 -3.60
N ALA A 191 -4.94 4.62 -3.97
CA ALA A 191 -4.87 5.61 -5.05
C ALA A 191 -3.82 6.70 -4.77
N ARG A 192 -3.83 7.28 -3.56
CA ARG A 192 -2.87 8.31 -3.15
C ARG A 192 -1.43 7.80 -3.13
N ARG A 193 -1.20 6.57 -2.68
CA ARG A 193 0.15 5.97 -2.70
C ARG A 193 0.65 5.69 -4.12
N HIS A 194 -0.21 5.27 -5.03
CA HIS A 194 0.14 5.18 -6.46
C HIS A 194 0.52 6.54 -7.04
N LEU A 195 -0.31 7.56 -6.82
CA LEU A 195 -0.05 8.92 -7.30
C LEU A 195 1.23 9.50 -6.69
N GLY A 196 1.44 9.31 -5.39
CA GLY A 196 2.64 9.76 -4.70
C GLY A 196 3.91 9.02 -5.12
N TYR A 197 3.81 7.77 -5.57
CA TYR A 197 4.96 7.04 -6.10
C TYR A 197 5.24 7.47 -7.55
N LEU A 198 4.22 7.68 -8.37
CA LEU A 198 4.40 8.27 -9.70
C LEU A 198 5.07 9.65 -9.61
N ASP A 199 4.62 10.51 -8.70
CA ASP A 199 5.22 11.82 -8.48
C ASP A 199 6.70 11.70 -8.12
N PHE A 200 7.04 10.73 -7.26
CA PHE A 200 8.42 10.41 -6.92
C PHE A 200 9.25 9.96 -8.14
N VAL A 201 8.75 9.02 -8.94
CA VAL A 201 9.45 8.53 -10.15
C VAL A 201 9.68 9.68 -11.16
N LEU A 202 8.70 10.57 -11.33
CA LEU A 202 8.78 11.68 -12.29
C LEU A 202 9.70 12.81 -11.83
N LYS A 203 9.69 13.15 -10.54
CA LYS A 203 10.53 14.23 -9.98
C LYS A 203 11.92 13.77 -9.60
N SER A 204 12.11 12.47 -9.40
CA SER A 204 13.38 11.87 -9.00
C SER A 204 13.71 10.66 -9.89
N PRO A 205 13.79 10.84 -11.22
CA PRO A 205 14.07 9.74 -12.15
C PRO A 205 15.51 9.19 -12.03
N GLY A 206 16.35 9.86 -11.25
CA GLY A 206 17.79 9.63 -11.18
C GLY A 206 18.53 10.34 -12.32
N PRO A 207 19.85 10.49 -12.23
CA PRO A 207 20.63 11.03 -13.33
C PRO A 207 20.55 10.14 -14.58
N GLY A 208 20.45 8.82 -14.43
CA GLY A 208 20.63 7.86 -15.52
C GLY A 208 21.84 6.98 -15.30
N MET A 209 22.12 6.05 -16.22
CA MET A 209 23.26 5.13 -16.13
C MET A 209 24.24 5.35 -17.28
N ALA A 210 25.53 5.36 -16.96
CA ALA A 210 26.59 5.42 -17.96
C ALA A 210 26.89 4.05 -18.57
N GLY A 211 27.19 4.03 -19.86
CA GLY A 211 27.46 2.83 -20.66
C GLY A 211 28.77 2.15 -20.29
N ASP A 212 29.83 2.94 -20.12
CA ASP A 212 31.13 2.50 -19.59
C ASP A 212 31.73 3.60 -18.68
N LEU A 213 32.22 3.19 -17.51
CA LEU A 213 32.79 4.08 -16.49
C LEU A 213 34.23 3.70 -16.14
N GLU A 214 34.93 2.84 -16.89
CA GLU A 214 36.33 2.49 -16.55
C GLU A 214 37.21 3.73 -16.38
N HIS A 215 37.00 4.76 -17.21
CA HIS A 215 37.71 6.03 -17.14
C HIS A 215 37.16 7.01 -16.07
N LEU A 216 35.91 6.83 -15.63
CA LEU A 216 35.19 7.68 -14.66
C LEU A 216 35.25 7.17 -13.22
N ARG A 217 35.95 6.06 -12.97
CA ARG A 217 36.27 5.58 -11.62
C ARG A 217 37.22 6.52 -10.84
N ASN A 218 37.48 7.76 -11.29
CA ASN A 218 38.00 8.87 -10.45
C ASN A 218 37.33 10.22 -10.81
N VAL A 219 36.32 10.64 -10.05
CA VAL A 219 35.32 11.64 -10.45
C VAL A 219 35.78 13.10 -10.23
N ASN A 220 35.76 13.91 -11.30
CA ASN A 220 35.28 15.29 -11.25
C ASN A 220 34.22 15.45 -12.37
N PHE A 221 33.09 16.11 -12.10
CA PHE A 221 31.99 16.27 -13.05
C PHE A 221 32.28 17.38 -14.08
N SER A 222 33.38 17.21 -14.83
CA SER A 222 33.70 17.88 -16.08
C SER A 222 34.96 17.26 -16.69
N PRO A 223 34.99 16.96 -18.00
CA PRO A 223 33.90 17.09 -18.98
C PRO A 223 33.00 15.85 -19.00
N LYS A 224 31.82 16.01 -19.61
CA LYS A 224 30.85 14.92 -19.81
C LYS A 224 31.49 13.79 -20.65
N PRO A 225 31.28 12.51 -20.32
CA PRO A 225 31.48 11.44 -21.30
C PRO A 225 30.68 11.75 -22.57
N ASP A 226 31.13 11.29 -23.73
CA ASP A 226 30.40 11.48 -24.99
C ASP A 226 28.93 11.08 -24.78
N ASP A 227 28.00 11.97 -25.14
CA ASP A 227 26.55 11.86 -24.86
C ASP A 227 25.93 10.53 -25.39
N THR A 228 26.65 9.77 -26.23
CA THR A 228 26.20 8.51 -26.82
C THR A 228 26.18 7.32 -25.85
N ASP A 229 26.92 7.37 -24.74
CA ASP A 229 26.99 6.24 -23.79
C ASP A 229 26.09 6.41 -22.57
N PHE A 230 25.37 7.53 -22.42
CA PHE A 230 24.55 7.78 -21.25
C PHE A 230 23.07 7.45 -21.51
N VAL A 231 22.49 6.57 -20.69
CA VAL A 231 21.03 6.37 -20.68
C VAL A 231 20.43 7.37 -19.70
N GLU A 232 19.63 8.31 -20.20
CA GLU A 232 18.96 9.29 -19.33
C GLU A 232 18.06 8.59 -18.31
N GLY A 233 18.01 9.11 -17.08
CA GLY A 233 17.14 8.56 -16.04
C GLY A 233 15.67 8.49 -16.47
N ILE A 234 15.18 9.47 -17.24
CA ILE A 234 13.80 9.46 -17.76
C ILE A 234 13.56 8.27 -18.70
N GLU A 235 14.51 7.98 -19.58
CA GLU A 235 14.43 6.84 -20.50
C GLU A 235 14.45 5.53 -19.71
N LEU A 236 15.38 5.43 -18.75
CA LEU A 236 15.51 4.28 -17.86
C LEU A 236 14.21 4.00 -17.08
N GLN A 237 13.56 5.04 -16.56
CA GLN A 237 12.31 4.92 -15.81
C GLN A 237 11.04 4.96 -16.69
N SER A 238 11.15 5.04 -18.02
CA SER A 238 10.02 5.14 -18.94
C SER A 238 9.06 3.96 -18.82
N ARG A 239 9.60 2.74 -18.59
CA ARG A 239 8.82 1.51 -18.39
C ARG A 239 7.98 1.58 -17.12
N THR A 240 8.57 2.04 -16.02
CA THR A 240 7.91 2.13 -14.72
C THR A 240 6.88 3.26 -14.71
N SER A 241 7.26 4.45 -15.19
CA SER A 241 6.37 5.60 -15.31
C SER A 241 5.21 5.34 -16.28
N GLY A 242 5.44 4.70 -17.42
CA GLY A 242 4.39 4.35 -18.39
C GLY A 242 3.35 3.38 -17.83
N LYS A 243 3.75 2.41 -17.01
CA LYS A 243 2.81 1.53 -16.28
C LYS A 243 1.99 2.32 -15.24
N LEU A 244 2.65 3.20 -14.47
CA LEU A 244 1.99 4.03 -13.45
C LEU A 244 1.00 5.03 -14.04
N GLN A 245 1.33 5.65 -15.18
CA GLN A 245 0.46 6.61 -15.86
C GLN A 245 -0.89 5.99 -16.27
N LYS A 246 -0.93 4.70 -16.62
CA LYS A 246 -2.19 3.99 -16.92
C LYS A 246 -3.13 3.95 -15.70
N PHE A 247 -2.58 3.89 -14.49
CA PHE A 247 -3.35 3.87 -13.24
C PHE A 247 -3.82 5.25 -12.77
N VAL A 248 -3.23 6.35 -13.27
CA VAL A 248 -3.56 7.71 -12.83
C VAL A 248 -5.03 8.05 -13.06
N LYS A 249 -5.59 7.68 -14.21
CA LYS A 249 -7.00 7.95 -14.53
C LYS A 249 -7.93 7.28 -13.52
N LEU A 250 -7.66 6.02 -13.19
CA LEU A 250 -8.43 5.27 -12.21
C LEU A 250 -8.24 5.84 -10.79
N ALA A 251 -7.01 6.18 -10.41
CA ALA A 251 -6.71 6.74 -9.09
C ALA A 251 -7.39 8.10 -8.87
N LYS A 252 -7.33 9.00 -9.86
CA LYS A 252 -8.04 10.29 -9.82
C LYS A 252 -9.55 10.10 -9.78
N PHE A 253 -10.08 9.19 -10.61
CA PHE A 253 -11.50 8.85 -10.57
C PHE A 253 -11.93 8.37 -9.18
N ILE A 254 -11.14 7.48 -8.55
CA ILE A 254 -11.39 7.02 -7.18
C ILE A 254 -11.33 8.18 -6.19
N GLU A 255 -10.37 9.10 -6.30
CA GLU A 255 -10.26 10.25 -5.40
C GLU A 255 -11.45 11.20 -5.52
N ASP A 256 -11.86 11.52 -6.74
CA ASP A 256 -12.92 12.49 -7.06
C ASP A 256 -14.33 11.92 -6.74
N TRP A 257 -14.60 10.68 -7.14
CA TRP A 257 -15.96 10.10 -7.10
C TRP A 257 -16.29 9.34 -5.83
N ASN A 258 -15.28 9.00 -5.04
CA ASN A 258 -15.43 8.25 -3.80
C ASN A 258 -16.55 8.82 -2.91
N TRP A 259 -16.56 10.14 -2.67
CA TRP A 259 -17.49 10.71 -1.70
C TRP A 259 -18.93 10.56 -2.16
N ILE A 260 -19.16 10.76 -3.46
CA ILE A 260 -20.46 10.57 -4.10
C ILE A 260 -20.90 9.11 -3.95
N LEU A 261 -20.03 8.15 -4.28
CA LEU A 261 -20.34 6.73 -4.17
C LEU A 261 -20.63 6.31 -2.72
N PHE A 262 -19.88 6.85 -1.76
CA PHE A 262 -20.10 6.59 -0.33
C PHE A 262 -21.42 7.16 0.16
N VAL A 263 -21.73 8.41 -0.19
CA VAL A 263 -23.01 9.05 0.15
C VAL A 263 -24.17 8.32 -0.51
N LEU A 264 -24.05 7.91 -1.78
CA LEU A 264 -25.08 7.12 -2.46
C LEU A 264 -25.29 5.76 -1.80
N ALA A 265 -24.23 5.09 -1.35
CA ALA A 265 -24.35 3.83 -0.62
C ALA A 265 -25.08 4.04 0.72
N ILE A 266 -24.78 5.13 1.44
CA ILE A 266 -25.48 5.51 2.67
C ILE A 266 -26.96 5.82 2.38
N ILE A 267 -27.23 6.68 1.40
CA ILE A 267 -28.59 7.07 1.01
C ILE A 267 -29.38 5.84 0.57
N ALA A 268 -28.81 4.94 -0.23
CA ALA A 268 -29.47 3.71 -0.63
C ALA A 268 -29.91 2.88 0.58
N MET A 269 -29.05 2.77 1.60
CA MET A 269 -29.41 2.10 2.86
C MET A 269 -30.55 2.82 3.59
N PHE A 270 -30.58 4.15 3.62
CA PHE A 270 -31.65 4.93 4.28
C PHE A 270 -32.97 4.99 3.48
N VAL A 271 -32.93 5.08 2.15
CA VAL A 271 -34.12 5.15 1.29
C VAL A 271 -34.86 3.82 1.29
N ILE A 272 -34.12 2.70 1.27
CA ILE A 272 -34.70 1.36 1.46
C ILE A 272 -35.44 1.28 2.80
N ASN A 273 -34.95 1.98 3.83
CA ASN A 273 -35.61 2.04 5.14
C ASN A 273 -36.86 2.95 5.14
N PHE A 274 -36.80 4.11 4.48
CA PHE A 274 -37.86 5.11 4.52
C PHE A 274 -39.08 4.75 3.64
N GLN A 275 -38.86 4.27 2.41
CA GLN A 275 -39.97 3.88 1.52
C GLN A 275 -40.82 2.75 2.09
N ARG A 276 -40.23 1.90 2.93
CA ARG A 276 -40.93 0.79 3.57
C ARG A 276 -41.76 1.22 4.77
N ALA A 277 -41.32 2.21 5.55
CA ALA A 277 -42.10 2.74 6.67
C ALA A 277 -43.47 3.30 6.24
N ASN A 278 -43.56 3.89 5.04
CA ASN A 278 -44.80 4.48 4.51
C ASN A 278 -45.76 3.46 3.85
N ILE A 279 -45.35 2.21 3.62
CA ILE A 279 -46.22 1.17 3.03
C ILE A 279 -47.06 0.47 4.13
N PHE A 280 -46.62 0.54 5.39
CA PHE A 280 -47.25 -0.17 6.52
C PHE A 280 -48.00 0.76 7.49
N THR A 281 -48.10 2.06 7.17
CA THR A 281 -49.01 3.03 7.82
C THR A 281 -50.22 3.27 6.95
#